data_AF-A0A4R6TPU3-F1
#
_entry.id   AF-A0A4R6TPU3-F1
#
_cell.length_a   1.000
_cell.length_b   1.000
_cell.length_c   1.000
_cell.angle_alpha   90.00
_cell.angle_beta   90.00
_cell.angle_gamma   90.00
#
_symmetry.space_group_name_H-M   'P 1'
#
loop_
_entity.id
_entity.type
_entity.pdbx_description
1 polymer ?
#
loop_
_entity_poly.entity_id
_entity_poly.type
_entity_poly.pdbx_seq_one_letter_code
_entity_poly.pdbx_strand_id
1 'polypeptide(L)'
;MNYLLPVLAVLLSFAFIFLTKPRSRKEVRLLLAFSGAFLLALTVFELLPEVFAGPDPRLSGIFIMLGILLQIFLEFFSKGAEHGHVHMQNESNTFPWLLFISLSLHSFLEGIPVEKHGSILYGIIVHKVPIALVLSIFLLHSKMERYLAFMFMLFFSMMTPLGTFFAANSDWADTYYLPLTSLVIGVFLHISTVILFESSEGHSFNIRKIGVIILGIAVAYFM
;
A
#
# COMPACT_ATOMS: atom_id res chain seq x y z
N MET A 1 -0.38 -20.57 0.04
CA MET A 1 -0.63 -19.19 0.49
C MET A 1 -2.13 -18.89 0.61
N ASN A 2 -2.52 -18.06 1.58
CA ASN A 2 -3.90 -17.59 1.73
C ASN A 2 -4.14 -16.33 0.88
N TYR A 3 -4.44 -16.52 -0.41
CA TYR A 3 -4.77 -15.44 -1.36
C TYR A 3 -6.06 -14.66 -1.00
N LEU A 4 -6.91 -15.22 -0.13
CA LEU A 4 -8.19 -14.64 0.22
C LEU A 4 -8.09 -13.46 1.20
N LEU A 5 -7.05 -13.43 2.05
CA LEU A 5 -6.96 -12.44 3.12
C LEU A 5 -6.81 -10.99 2.60
N PRO A 6 -5.92 -10.70 1.61
CA PRO A 6 -5.84 -9.35 1.04
C PRO A 6 -7.15 -8.93 0.36
N VAL A 7 -7.84 -9.86 -0.31
CA VAL A 7 -9.14 -9.61 -0.95
C VAL A 7 -10.17 -9.18 0.08
N LEU A 8 -10.29 -9.95 1.17
CA LEU A 8 -11.22 -9.66 2.25
C LEU A 8 -10.89 -8.33 2.94
N ALA A 9 -9.61 -8.02 3.16
CA ALA A 9 -9.20 -6.76 3.76
C ALA A 9 -9.71 -5.55 2.96
N VAL A 10 -9.62 -5.60 1.63
CA VAL A 10 -10.12 -4.54 0.75
C VAL A 10 -11.65 -4.50 0.70
N LEU A 11 -12.31 -5.64 0.49
CA LEU A 11 -13.77 -5.69 0.33
C LEU A 11 -14.52 -5.37 1.62
N LEU A 12 -14.03 -5.84 2.78
CA LEU A 12 -14.61 -5.52 4.08
C LEU A 12 -14.42 -4.04 4.41
N SER A 13 -13.27 -3.45 4.07
CA SER A 13 -13.04 -2.01 4.22
C SER A 13 -14.01 -1.19 3.36
N PHE A 14 -14.24 -1.60 2.11
CA PHE A 14 -15.24 -0.96 1.25
C PHE A 14 -16.66 -1.09 1.80
N ALA A 15 -17.05 -2.30 2.20
CA ALA A 15 -18.37 -2.56 2.79
C ALA A 15 -18.58 -1.72 4.07
N PHE A 16 -17.57 -1.62 4.92
CA PHE A 16 -17.60 -0.80 6.13
C PHE A 16 -17.89 0.67 5.80
N ILE A 17 -17.16 1.27 4.85
CA ILE A 17 -17.40 2.67 4.45
C ILE A 17 -18.76 2.84 3.79
N PHE A 18 -19.17 1.90 2.93
CA PHE A 18 -20.45 1.94 2.24
C PHE A 18 -21.64 1.95 3.22
N LEU A 19 -21.56 1.16 4.29
CA LEU A 19 -22.59 1.05 5.33
C LEU A 19 -22.56 2.20 6.33
N THR A 20 -21.38 2.57 6.83
CA THR A 20 -21.25 3.55 7.93
C THR A 20 -21.23 5.00 7.46
N LYS A 21 -20.84 5.26 6.21
CA LYS A 21 -20.72 6.60 5.60
C LYS A 21 -20.03 7.62 6.55
N PRO A 22 -18.81 7.32 7.03
CA PRO A 22 -18.17 8.11 8.07
C PRO A 22 -17.85 9.52 7.54
N ARG A 23 -18.13 10.54 8.36
CA ARG A 23 -17.92 11.96 7.99
C ARG A 23 -16.53 12.49 8.33
N SER A 24 -15.74 11.78 9.15
CA SER A 24 -14.46 12.25 9.70
C SER A 24 -13.26 11.53 9.06
N ARG A 25 -12.30 12.29 8.50
CA ARG A 25 -11.02 11.76 7.98
C ARG A 25 -9.93 11.62 9.04
N LYS A 26 -10.15 12.11 10.28
CA LYS A 26 -9.08 12.22 11.30
C LYS A 26 -8.61 10.86 11.82
N GLU A 27 -9.52 9.93 12.02
CA GLU A 27 -9.20 8.58 12.52
C GLU A 27 -8.45 7.75 11.48
N VAL A 28 -8.83 7.91 10.20
CA VAL A 28 -8.14 7.26 9.07
C VAL A 28 -6.68 7.72 8.98
N ARG A 29 -6.36 9.00 9.29
CA ARG A 29 -4.98 9.50 9.31
C ARG A 29 -4.09 8.82 10.37
N LEU A 30 -4.62 8.50 11.55
CA LEU A 30 -3.86 7.77 12.57
C LEU A 30 -3.64 6.31 12.17
N LEU A 31 -4.65 5.69 11.55
CA LEU A 31 -4.52 4.33 10.98
C LEU A 31 -3.49 4.28 9.85
N LEU A 32 -3.47 5.28 8.97
CA LEU A 32 -2.43 5.45 7.94
C LEU A 32 -1.04 5.54 8.58
N ALA A 33 -0.85 6.39 9.59
CA ALA A 33 0.44 6.53 10.27
C ALA A 33 0.92 5.24 10.94
N PHE A 34 0.03 4.51 11.61
CA PHE A 34 0.32 3.17 12.16
C PHE A 34 0.74 2.20 11.05
N SER A 35 -0.04 2.10 9.99
CA SER A 35 0.22 1.22 8.84
C SER A 35 1.56 1.55 8.18
N GLY A 36 1.85 2.83 7.93
CA GLY A 36 3.10 3.26 7.32
C GLY A 36 4.31 2.91 8.20
N ALA A 37 4.20 3.10 9.51
CA ALA A 37 5.25 2.69 10.45
C ALA A 37 5.46 1.18 10.48
N PHE A 38 4.37 0.41 10.49
CA PHE A 38 4.41 -1.06 10.48
C PHE A 38 5.04 -1.60 9.19
N LEU A 39 4.63 -1.10 8.03
CA LEU A 39 5.19 -1.50 6.73
C LEU A 39 6.68 -1.11 6.61
N LEU A 40 7.05 0.08 7.06
CA LEU A 40 8.46 0.50 7.12
C LEU A 40 9.29 -0.42 8.00
N ALA A 41 8.78 -0.78 9.17
CA ALA A 41 9.47 -1.66 10.11
C ALA A 41 9.68 -3.06 9.52
N LEU A 42 8.66 -3.68 8.90
CA LEU A 42 8.82 -4.97 8.20
C LEU A 42 9.81 -4.87 7.04
N THR A 43 9.77 -3.78 6.29
CA THR A 43 10.73 -3.53 5.20
C THR A 43 12.16 -3.50 5.74
N VAL A 44 12.38 -2.87 6.90
CA VAL A 44 13.71 -2.74 7.52
C VAL A 44 14.17 -4.01 8.22
N PHE A 45 13.28 -4.72 8.91
CA PHE A 45 13.63 -5.89 9.73
C PHE A 45 13.67 -7.20 8.93
N GLU A 46 12.91 -7.31 7.85
CA GLU A 46 12.80 -8.56 7.10
C GLU A 46 13.33 -8.43 5.66
N LEU A 47 12.76 -7.51 4.87
CA LEU A 47 13.04 -7.44 3.43
C LEU A 47 14.45 -6.92 3.11
N LEU A 48 14.88 -5.84 3.78
CA LEU A 48 16.21 -5.27 3.56
C LEU A 48 17.34 -6.26 3.89
N PRO A 49 17.35 -6.94 5.06
CA PRO A 49 18.36 -7.96 5.35
C PRO A 49 18.40 -9.08 4.31
N GLU A 50 17.25 -9.53 3.83
CA GLU A 50 17.18 -10.59 2.81
C GLU A 50 17.85 -10.16 1.49
N VAL A 51 17.44 -9.02 0.91
CA VAL A 51 17.96 -8.61 -0.41
C VAL A 51 19.44 -8.22 -0.38
N PHE A 52 19.96 -7.80 0.78
CA PHE A 52 21.36 -7.47 0.97
C PHE A 52 22.24 -8.67 1.38
N ALA A 53 21.63 -9.76 1.85
CA ALA A 53 22.31 -11.05 2.02
C ALA A 53 22.47 -11.80 0.68
N GLY A 54 21.78 -11.34 -0.37
CA GLY A 54 21.88 -11.89 -1.73
C GLY A 54 23.26 -11.70 -2.38
N PRO A 55 23.46 -12.32 -3.57
CA PRO A 55 24.77 -12.39 -4.23
C PRO A 55 25.28 -11.04 -4.76
N ASP A 56 24.39 -10.10 -5.07
CA ASP A 56 24.75 -8.76 -5.57
C ASP A 56 24.01 -7.64 -4.80
N PRO A 57 24.54 -7.22 -3.64
CA PRO A 57 24.00 -6.11 -2.85
C PRO A 57 23.88 -4.79 -3.62
N ARG A 58 24.77 -4.53 -4.60
CA ARG A 58 24.76 -3.27 -5.35
C ARG A 58 23.59 -3.25 -6.33
N LEU A 59 23.32 -4.39 -6.98
CA LEU A 59 22.16 -4.53 -7.85
C LEU A 59 20.86 -4.36 -7.06
N SER A 60 20.74 -4.98 -5.89
CA SER A 60 19.59 -4.77 -4.98
C SER A 60 19.39 -3.28 -4.66
N GLY A 61 20.48 -2.57 -4.33
CA GLY A 61 20.44 -1.12 -4.11
C GLY A 61 19.93 -0.31 -5.32
N ILE A 62 20.33 -0.67 -6.54
CA ILE A 62 19.82 -0.02 -7.77
C ILE A 62 18.31 -0.27 -7.92
N PHE A 63 17.84 -1.49 -7.71
CA PHE A 63 16.43 -1.82 -7.83
C PHE A 63 15.58 -1.13 -6.74
N ILE A 64 16.10 -0.95 -5.52
CA ILE A 64 15.45 -0.14 -4.48
C ILE A 64 15.27 1.31 -4.97
N MET A 65 16.32 1.92 -5.55
CA MET A 65 16.21 3.28 -6.09
C MET A 65 15.23 3.36 -7.25
N LEU A 66 15.20 2.36 -8.13
CA LEU A 66 14.21 2.26 -9.20
C LEU A 66 12.79 2.11 -8.67
N GLY A 67 12.60 1.36 -7.57
CA GLY A 67 11.33 1.23 -6.89
C GLY A 67 10.80 2.56 -6.34
N ILE A 68 11.66 3.37 -5.72
CA ILE A 68 11.31 4.72 -5.27
C ILE A 68 10.88 5.58 -6.46
N LEU A 69 11.68 5.60 -7.54
CA LEU A 69 11.36 6.38 -8.75
C LEU A 69 10.05 5.93 -9.41
N LEU A 70 9.82 4.61 -9.47
CA LEU A 70 8.59 4.04 -9.98
C LEU A 70 7.41 4.50 -9.13
N GLN A 71 7.51 4.45 -7.80
CA GLN A 71 6.41 4.85 -6.94
C GLN A 71 6.13 6.36 -7.04
N ILE A 72 7.15 7.21 -7.13
CA ILE A 72 6.97 8.65 -7.41
C ILE A 72 6.19 8.86 -8.71
N PHE A 73 6.53 8.10 -9.75
CA PHE A 73 5.82 8.16 -11.03
C PHE A 73 4.36 7.70 -10.90
N LEU A 74 4.10 6.61 -10.17
CA LEU A 74 2.73 6.13 -9.91
C LEU A 74 1.92 7.12 -9.08
N GLU A 75 2.52 7.76 -8.07
CA GLU A 75 1.87 8.75 -7.21
C GLU A 75 1.38 9.97 -7.99
N PHE A 76 2.14 10.41 -9.00
CA PHE A 76 1.71 11.50 -9.90
C PHE A 76 0.33 11.22 -10.53
N PHE A 77 0.07 9.98 -10.92
CA PHE A 77 -1.21 9.56 -11.49
C PHE A 77 -2.27 9.25 -10.43
N SER A 78 -1.88 8.86 -9.22
CA SER A 78 -2.79 8.57 -8.11
C SER A 78 -3.25 9.83 -7.37
N LYS A 79 -2.59 10.97 -7.58
CA LYS A 79 -2.81 12.23 -6.86
C LYS A 79 -2.75 12.04 -5.33
N GLY A 80 -1.91 11.12 -4.85
CA GLY A 80 -1.75 10.82 -3.42
C GLY A 80 -2.95 10.13 -2.77
N ALA A 81 -3.78 9.41 -3.55
CA ALA A 81 -4.94 8.69 -3.01
C ALA A 81 -4.58 7.59 -2.00
N GLU A 82 -3.42 6.97 -2.17
CA GLU A 82 -2.82 6.00 -1.25
C GLU A 82 -2.47 6.59 0.13
N HIS A 83 -2.24 7.91 0.20
CA HIS A 83 -1.83 8.59 1.44
C HIS A 83 -2.94 9.49 2.03
N GLY A 84 -4.12 9.55 1.40
CA GLY A 84 -5.26 10.33 1.90
C GLY A 84 -5.42 11.74 1.37
N HIS A 85 -4.60 12.16 0.40
CA HIS A 85 -4.48 13.55 -0.09
C HIS A 85 -5.28 13.85 -1.37
N VAL A 86 -6.45 13.22 -1.57
CA VAL A 86 -7.25 13.53 -2.77
C VAL A 86 -8.08 14.80 -2.58
N HIS A 87 -7.67 15.89 -3.23
CA HIS A 87 -8.47 17.11 -3.35
C HIS A 87 -9.77 16.82 -4.13
N MET A 88 -10.92 17.03 -3.48
CA MET A 88 -12.27 16.71 -3.97
C MET A 88 -12.79 17.67 -5.06
N GLN A 89 -11.94 18.11 -5.99
CA GLN A 89 -12.30 19.17 -6.95
C GLN A 89 -12.56 18.64 -8.38
N ASN A 90 -12.89 17.36 -8.53
CA ASN A 90 -13.23 16.79 -9.83
C ASN A 90 -14.76 16.72 -10.01
N GLU A 91 -15.27 17.65 -10.81
CA GLU A 91 -16.66 17.79 -11.28
C GLU A 91 -17.06 16.71 -12.33
N SER A 92 -16.16 15.81 -12.72
CA SER A 92 -16.35 14.89 -13.85
C SER A 92 -16.95 13.53 -13.46
N ASN A 93 -17.94 13.05 -14.21
CA ASN A 93 -18.52 11.69 -14.10
C ASN A 93 -17.64 10.58 -14.70
N THR A 94 -16.44 10.90 -15.18
CA THR A 94 -15.58 9.93 -15.89
C THR A 94 -14.81 9.05 -14.91
N PHE A 95 -14.65 7.77 -15.27
CA PHE A 95 -13.87 6.82 -14.49
C PHE A 95 -12.40 7.25 -14.43
N PRO A 96 -11.76 7.29 -13.24
CA PRO A 96 -10.40 7.79 -13.08
C PRO A 96 -9.36 6.73 -13.47
N TRP A 97 -9.21 6.49 -14.77
CA TRP A 97 -8.34 5.43 -15.32
C TRP A 97 -6.88 5.51 -14.85
N LEU A 98 -6.32 6.72 -14.79
CA LEU A 98 -4.93 6.91 -14.35
C LEU A 98 -4.72 6.49 -12.88
N LEU A 99 -5.67 6.86 -12.01
CA LEU A 99 -5.69 6.43 -10.61
C LEU A 99 -5.81 4.90 -10.53
N PHE A 100 -6.71 4.31 -11.30
CA PHE A 100 -6.95 2.87 -11.31
C PHE A 100 -5.71 2.08 -11.73
N ILE A 101 -5.09 2.45 -12.85
CA ILE A 101 -3.91 1.76 -13.38
C ILE A 101 -2.74 1.89 -12.42
N SER A 102 -2.51 3.10 -11.90
CA SER A 102 -1.44 3.37 -10.94
C SER A 102 -1.57 2.52 -9.67
N LEU A 103 -2.73 2.58 -9.01
CA LEU A 103 -2.97 1.81 -7.80
C LEU A 103 -2.99 0.30 -8.06
N SER A 104 -3.45 -0.13 -9.23
CA SER A 104 -3.43 -1.56 -9.60
C SER A 104 -2.01 -2.07 -9.77
N LEU A 105 -1.13 -1.31 -10.43
CA LEU A 105 0.27 -1.70 -10.58
C LEU A 105 0.99 -1.71 -9.23
N HIS A 106 0.81 -0.65 -8.44
CA HIS A 106 1.32 -0.60 -7.07
C HIS A 106 0.87 -1.83 -6.26
N SER A 107 -0.44 -2.13 -6.28
CA SER A 107 -1.04 -3.26 -5.56
C SER A 107 -0.61 -4.62 -6.10
N PHE A 108 -0.22 -4.73 -7.36
CA PHE A 108 0.33 -5.95 -7.92
C PHE A 108 1.76 -6.17 -7.43
N LEU A 109 2.59 -5.12 -7.45
CA LEU A 109 4.00 -5.20 -7.07
C LEU A 109 4.17 -5.62 -5.61
N GLU A 110 3.40 -5.06 -4.69
CA GLU A 110 3.44 -5.44 -3.27
C GLU A 110 3.16 -6.93 -3.02
N GLY A 111 2.45 -7.61 -3.94
CA GLY A 111 2.10 -9.03 -3.80
C GLY A 111 3.29 -9.96 -4.03
N ILE A 112 4.35 -9.48 -4.68
CA ILE A 112 5.53 -10.29 -5.04
C ILE A 112 6.26 -10.88 -3.82
N PRO A 113 6.70 -10.09 -2.81
CA PRO A 113 7.45 -10.61 -1.66
C PRO A 113 6.66 -11.54 -0.73
N VAL A 114 5.33 -11.59 -0.86
CA VAL A 114 4.46 -12.44 -0.03
C VAL A 114 4.74 -13.92 -0.19
N GLU A 115 5.27 -14.32 -1.34
CA GLU A 115 5.47 -15.72 -1.68
C GLU A 115 6.47 -16.41 -0.74
N LYS A 116 7.59 -15.74 -0.41
CA LYS A 116 8.63 -16.30 0.46
C LYS A 116 8.55 -15.83 1.92
N HIS A 117 7.66 -14.88 2.24
CA HIS A 117 7.54 -14.29 3.58
C HIS A 117 6.11 -14.27 4.11
N GLY A 118 5.81 -15.18 5.03
CA GLY A 118 4.49 -15.27 5.68
C GLY A 118 4.15 -14.07 6.57
N SER A 119 5.15 -13.45 7.20
CA SER A 119 5.04 -12.23 8.01
C SER A 119 4.64 -11.02 7.16
N ILE A 120 5.21 -10.89 5.95
CA ILE A 120 4.91 -9.83 4.99
C ILE A 120 3.43 -9.84 4.56
N LEU A 121 2.78 -11.01 4.53
CA LEU A 121 1.33 -11.09 4.26
C LEU A 121 0.52 -10.25 5.27
N TYR A 122 0.84 -10.36 6.56
CA TYR A 122 0.17 -9.57 7.60
C TYR A 122 0.54 -8.09 7.48
N GLY A 123 1.80 -7.79 7.13
CA GLY A 123 2.28 -6.49 6.65
C GLY A 123 1.32 -5.81 5.68
N ILE A 124 1.06 -6.51 4.58
CA ILE A 124 0.24 -6.01 3.49
C ILE A 124 -1.23 -5.92 3.88
N ILE A 125 -1.77 -6.86 4.66
CA ILE A 125 -3.15 -6.77 5.14
C ILE A 125 -3.34 -5.50 5.98
N VAL A 126 -2.43 -5.24 6.92
CA VAL A 126 -2.45 -4.03 7.77
C VAL A 126 -2.34 -2.77 6.90
N HIS A 127 -1.56 -2.81 5.83
CA HIS A 127 -1.42 -1.71 4.87
C HIS A 127 -2.64 -1.49 3.97
N LYS A 128 -3.30 -2.57 3.55
CA LYS A 128 -4.43 -2.53 2.63
C LYS A 128 -5.68 -1.94 3.25
N VAL A 129 -5.90 -2.17 4.54
CA VAL A 129 -7.10 -1.68 5.22
C VAL A 129 -7.19 -0.14 5.15
N PRO A 130 -6.19 0.65 5.60
CA PRO A 130 -6.24 2.11 5.50
C PRO A 130 -6.38 2.62 4.07
N ILE A 131 -5.63 2.07 3.11
CA ILE A 131 -5.73 2.47 1.70
C ILE A 131 -7.13 2.22 1.15
N ALA A 132 -7.68 1.03 1.40
CA ALA A 132 -9.02 0.68 0.96
C ALA A 132 -10.08 1.60 1.59
N LEU A 133 -9.94 1.97 2.87
CA LEU A 133 -10.85 2.93 3.52
C LEU A 133 -10.78 4.31 2.83
N VAL A 134 -9.57 4.85 2.61
CA VAL A 134 -9.37 6.14 1.94
C VAL A 134 -9.95 6.14 0.53
N LEU A 135 -9.63 5.10 -0.25
CA LEU A 135 -10.07 4.95 -1.62
C LEU A 135 -11.59 4.79 -1.71
N SER A 136 -12.19 4.03 -0.79
CA SER A 136 -13.65 3.88 -0.69
C SER A 136 -14.33 5.22 -0.43
N ILE A 137 -13.81 6.01 0.52
CA ILE A 137 -14.32 7.36 0.80
C ILE A 137 -14.22 8.24 -0.46
N PHE A 138 -13.09 8.18 -1.17
CA PHE A 138 -12.89 8.94 -2.39
C PHE A 138 -13.88 8.55 -3.50
N LEU A 139 -13.99 7.25 -3.81
CA LEU A 139 -14.85 6.76 -4.89
C LEU A 139 -16.33 7.01 -4.58
N LEU A 140 -16.78 6.81 -3.33
CA LEU A 140 -18.18 7.00 -2.94
C LEU A 140 -18.60 8.48 -2.77
N HIS A 141 -17.64 9.39 -2.56
CA HIS A 141 -17.89 10.84 -2.57
C HIS A 141 -17.71 11.47 -3.95
N SER A 142 -17.18 10.74 -4.93
CA SER A 142 -17.15 11.19 -6.32
C SER A 142 -18.54 11.14 -6.96
N LYS A 143 -18.71 11.78 -8.12
CA LYS A 143 -19.96 11.68 -8.91
C LYS A 143 -20.09 10.34 -9.67
N MET A 144 -19.16 9.42 -9.50
CA MET A 144 -19.15 8.12 -10.17
C MET A 144 -20.29 7.22 -9.67
N GLU A 145 -20.83 6.38 -10.55
CA GLU A 145 -21.85 5.41 -10.16
C GLU A 145 -21.28 4.40 -9.16
N ARG A 146 -22.09 4.04 -8.15
CA ARG A 146 -21.69 3.11 -7.08
C ARG A 146 -21.30 1.74 -7.60
N TYR A 147 -21.91 1.30 -8.71
CA TYR A 147 -21.57 0.04 -9.37
C TYR A 147 -20.13 0.07 -9.90
N LEU A 148 -19.70 1.17 -10.55
CA LEU A 148 -18.32 1.32 -11.01
C LEU A 148 -17.34 1.39 -9.83
N ALA A 149 -17.71 2.04 -8.72
CA ALA A 149 -16.89 2.05 -7.51
C ALA A 149 -16.69 0.63 -6.95
N PHE A 150 -17.75 -0.17 -6.91
CA PHE A 150 -17.67 -1.56 -6.47
C PHE A 150 -16.80 -2.41 -7.43
N MET A 151 -16.98 -2.27 -8.74
CA MET A 151 -16.15 -2.96 -9.74
C MET A 151 -14.67 -2.57 -9.64
N PHE A 152 -14.38 -1.29 -9.40
CA PHE A 152 -13.02 -0.82 -9.12
C PHE A 152 -12.44 -1.57 -7.93
N MET A 153 -13.15 -1.56 -6.79
CA MET A 153 -12.65 -2.16 -5.55
C MET A 153 -12.50 -3.67 -5.67
N LEU A 154 -13.40 -4.34 -6.37
CA LEU A 154 -13.31 -5.77 -6.67
C LEU A 154 -12.05 -6.08 -7.47
N PHE A 155 -11.78 -5.34 -8.55
CA PHE A 155 -10.58 -5.53 -9.36
C PHE A 155 -9.30 -5.21 -8.57
N PHE A 156 -9.28 -4.08 -7.88
CA PHE A 156 -8.17 -3.67 -7.04
C PHE A 156 -7.84 -4.74 -5.98
N SER A 157 -8.85 -5.35 -5.36
CA SER A 157 -8.67 -6.40 -4.35
C SER A 157 -7.95 -7.66 -4.89
N MET A 158 -8.03 -7.91 -6.20
CA MET A 158 -7.39 -9.06 -6.85
C MET A 158 -5.92 -8.80 -7.23
N MET A 159 -5.47 -7.55 -7.27
CA MET A 159 -4.11 -7.22 -7.75
C MET A 159 -3.01 -7.82 -6.87
N THR A 160 -3.14 -7.77 -5.55
CA THR A 160 -2.15 -8.36 -4.63
C THR A 160 -2.08 -9.89 -4.77
N PRO A 161 -3.22 -10.63 -4.72
CA PRO A 161 -3.21 -12.06 -5.02
C PRO A 161 -2.60 -12.40 -6.37
N LEU A 162 -2.85 -11.59 -7.41
CA LEU A 162 -2.26 -11.80 -8.74
C LEU A 162 -0.75 -11.59 -8.72
N GLY A 163 -0.23 -10.59 -7.99
CA GLY A 163 1.19 -10.39 -7.78
C GLY A 163 1.85 -11.59 -7.10
N THR A 164 1.24 -12.08 -6.01
CA THR A 164 1.71 -13.27 -5.30
C THR A 164 1.63 -14.53 -6.15
N PHE A 165 0.56 -14.69 -6.93
CA PHE A 165 0.39 -15.82 -7.84
C PHE A 165 1.43 -15.79 -8.95
N PHE A 166 1.71 -14.62 -9.52
CA PHE A 166 2.76 -14.42 -10.52
C PHE A 166 4.14 -14.80 -9.96
N ALA A 167 4.47 -14.34 -8.75
CA ALA A 167 5.73 -14.69 -8.09
C ALA A 167 5.88 -16.20 -7.85
N ALA A 168 4.79 -16.88 -7.48
CA ALA A 168 4.80 -18.32 -7.16
C ALA A 168 4.81 -19.26 -8.37
N ASN A 169 4.37 -18.80 -9.55
CA ASN A 169 4.12 -19.67 -10.71
C ASN A 169 4.93 -19.30 -11.96
N SER A 170 5.89 -18.37 -11.84
CA SER A 170 6.71 -17.93 -12.96
C SER A 170 8.19 -18.17 -12.70
N ASP A 171 8.83 -19.00 -13.52
CA ASP A 171 10.28 -19.24 -13.48
C ASP A 171 11.08 -17.94 -13.63
N TRP A 172 10.55 -16.98 -14.39
CA TRP A 172 11.13 -15.65 -14.53
C TRP A 172 11.08 -14.88 -13.22
N ALA A 173 9.94 -14.90 -12.52
CA ALA A 173 9.80 -14.21 -11.25
C ALA A 173 10.69 -14.83 -10.16
N ASP A 174 10.87 -16.16 -10.16
CA ASP A 174 11.78 -16.83 -9.23
C ASP A 174 13.25 -16.47 -9.52
N THR A 175 13.65 -16.47 -10.81
CA THR A 175 14.99 -16.06 -11.25
C THR A 175 15.33 -14.62 -10.85
N TYR A 176 14.35 -13.71 -10.95
CA TYR A 176 14.51 -12.29 -10.63
C TYR A 176 13.88 -11.90 -9.28
N TYR A 177 13.70 -12.86 -8.37
CA TYR A 177 13.01 -12.63 -7.10
C TYR A 177 13.65 -11.51 -6.27
N LEU A 178 14.99 -11.53 -6.10
CA LEU A 178 15.70 -10.54 -5.30
C LEU A 178 15.65 -9.13 -5.92
N PRO A 179 15.90 -8.94 -7.24
CA PRO A 179 15.66 -7.65 -7.90
C PRO A 179 14.22 -7.15 -7.81
N LEU A 180 13.22 -8.02 -8.01
CA LEU A 180 11.80 -7.63 -7.92
C LEU A 180 11.43 -7.24 -6.48
N THR A 181 11.86 -8.02 -5.49
CA THR A 181 11.65 -7.70 -4.08
C THR A 181 12.36 -6.40 -3.70
N SER A 182 13.56 -6.15 -4.22
CA SER A 182 14.28 -4.88 -4.05
C SER A 182 13.51 -3.69 -4.62
N LEU A 183 12.88 -3.85 -5.79
CA LEU A 183 11.99 -2.84 -6.36
C LEU A 183 10.79 -2.56 -5.45
N VAL A 184 10.18 -3.61 -4.88
CA VAL A 184 9.06 -3.48 -3.94
C VAL A 184 9.47 -2.80 -2.63
N ILE A 185 10.67 -3.08 -2.11
CA ILE A 185 11.25 -2.36 -0.97
C ILE A 185 11.31 -0.86 -1.26
N GLY A 186 11.77 -0.46 -2.45
CA GLY A 186 11.78 0.95 -2.86
C GLY A 186 10.39 1.59 -2.85
N VAL A 187 9.39 0.88 -3.35
CA VAL A 187 7.98 1.29 -3.31
C VAL A 187 7.50 1.49 -1.86
N PHE A 188 7.78 0.52 -0.98
CA PHE A 188 7.38 0.58 0.44
C PHE A 188 8.07 1.71 1.20
N LEU A 189 9.37 1.94 0.95
CA LEU A 189 10.12 3.04 1.55
C LEU A 189 9.52 4.40 1.18
N HIS A 190 9.21 4.61 -0.11
CA HIS A 190 8.59 5.86 -0.57
C HIS A 190 7.24 6.09 0.12
N ILE A 191 6.30 5.14 0.01
CA ILE A 191 4.95 5.25 0.58
C ILE A 191 5.01 5.47 2.09
N SER A 192 5.79 4.65 2.80
CA SER A 192 5.83 4.73 4.26
C SER A 192 6.39 6.06 4.73
N THR A 193 7.43 6.58 4.07
CA THR A 193 8.01 7.87 4.44
C THR A 193 7.08 9.04 4.09
N VAL A 194 6.40 9.02 2.95
CA VAL A 194 5.37 10.01 2.61
C VAL A 194 4.26 10.03 3.67
N ILE A 195 3.72 8.86 4.04
CA ILE A 195 2.69 8.76 5.09
C ILE A 195 3.20 9.31 6.43
N LEU A 196 4.43 8.96 6.82
CA LEU A 196 4.97 9.33 8.13
C LEU A 196 5.33 10.81 8.22
N PHE A 197 5.85 11.42 7.16
CA PHE A 197 6.35 12.80 7.20
C PHE A 197 5.34 13.83 6.67
N GLU A 198 4.53 13.51 5.66
CA GLU A 198 3.60 14.48 5.07
C GLU A 198 2.29 14.62 5.86
N SER A 199 1.89 13.60 6.63
CA SER A 199 0.67 13.65 7.45
C SER A 199 0.72 14.63 8.64
N SER A 200 1.80 15.41 8.82
CA SER A 200 1.86 16.50 9.81
C SER A 200 1.48 17.85 9.19
N GLU A 201 0.20 18.21 9.29
CA GLU A 201 -0.21 19.61 9.06
C GLU A 201 0.32 20.50 10.20
N GLY A 202 1.22 21.44 9.89
CA GLY A 202 1.49 22.62 10.72
C GLY A 202 2.55 22.51 11.82
N HIS A 203 3.60 21.69 11.67
CA HIS A 203 4.78 21.61 12.56
C HIS A 203 4.51 21.42 14.08
N SER A 204 3.26 21.16 14.48
CA SER A 204 2.92 20.89 15.88
C SER A 204 3.22 19.44 16.23
N PHE A 205 3.91 19.24 17.35
CA PHE A 205 4.28 17.92 17.85
C PHE A 205 3.03 17.13 18.22
N ASN A 206 2.73 16.05 17.49
CA ASN A 206 1.55 15.21 17.74
C ASN A 206 1.94 13.93 18.48
N ILE A 207 1.83 13.94 19.82
CA ILE A 207 2.16 12.80 20.68
C ILE A 207 1.38 11.53 20.33
N ARG A 208 0.12 11.67 19.86
CA ARG A 208 -0.72 10.52 19.47
C ARG A 208 -0.16 9.85 18.21
N LYS A 209 0.30 10.65 17.24
CA LYS A 209 0.96 10.15 16.03
C LYS A 209 2.24 9.39 16.38
N ILE A 210 3.07 9.93 17.26
CA ILE A 210 4.30 9.23 17.71
C ILE A 210 3.95 7.92 18.43
N GLY A 211 2.94 7.92 19.30
CA GLY A 211 2.48 6.72 19.98
C GLY A 211 2.07 5.60 19.03
N VAL A 212 1.30 5.93 17.97
CA VAL A 212 0.91 4.91 16.97
C VAL A 212 2.07 4.47 16.08
N ILE A 213 3.06 5.34 15.81
CA ILE A 213 4.28 4.96 15.09
C ILE A 213 5.10 3.95 15.90
N ILE A 214 5.33 4.25 17.19
CA ILE A 214 6.04 3.34 18.10
C ILE A 214 5.31 2.00 18.19
N LEU A 215 3.97 2.03 18.30
CA LEU A 215 3.16 0.82 18.32
C LEU A 215 3.31 0.02 17.01
N GLY A 216 3.28 0.68 15.85
CA GLY A 216 3.48 0.02 14.55
C GLY A 216 4.84 -0.67 14.47
N ILE A 217 5.92 0.02 14.87
CA ILE A 217 7.26 -0.56 14.89
C ILE A 217 7.35 -1.74 15.88
N ALA A 218 6.79 -1.60 17.08
CA ALA A 218 6.82 -2.65 18.09
C ALA A 218 6.07 -3.90 17.64
N VAL A 219 4.87 -3.75 17.06
CA VAL A 219 4.09 -4.88 16.54
C VAL A 219 4.85 -5.57 15.41
N ALA A 220 5.47 -4.83 14.49
CA ALA A 220 6.29 -5.42 13.43
C ALA A 220 7.52 -6.18 13.96
N TYR A 221 8.13 -5.70 15.05
CA TYR A 221 9.32 -6.34 15.62
C TYR A 221 9.02 -7.68 16.32
N PHE A 222 7.83 -7.83 16.91
CA PHE A 222 7.45 -9.05 17.66
C PHE A 222 6.66 -10.08 16.83
N MET A 223 6.35 -9.75 15.58
CA MET A 223 5.67 -10.65 14.65
C MET A 223 6.69 -11.49 13.89
#